data_AF-A0A7C1I453-F1
#
_entry.id   AF-A0A7C1I453-F1
#
_cell.length_a   1.000
_cell.length_b   1.000
_cell.length_c   1.000
_cell.angle_alpha   90.00
_cell.angle_beta   90.00
_cell.angle_gamma   90.00
#
_symmetry.space_group_name_H-M   'P 1'
#
loop_
_entity.id
_entity.type
_entity.pdbx_description
1 polymer ?
#
loop_
_entity_poly.entity_id
_entity_poly.type
_entity_poly.pdbx_seq_one_letter_code
_entity_poly.pdbx_strand_id
1 'polypeptide(L)'
;MPGTDLDQIRIVPNPYHIRAQDLQYGRDAASANRITFFNLPPKCTIKIFTERGDLVKTIEHTDNSGDESWNSLTDARQTIVSGLYIAYFETPEGESVYKKFIVIR
;
A
#
# COMPACT_ATOMS: atom_id res chain seq x y z
N MET A 1 14.49 -4.01 6.87
CA MET A 1 14.37 -5.12 7.84
C MET A 1 12.89 -5.39 8.05
N PRO A 2 12.45 -6.65 8.10
CA PRO A 2 11.05 -6.98 8.33
C PRO A 2 10.55 -6.42 9.66
N GLY A 3 9.28 -6.01 9.67
CA GLY A 3 8.56 -5.66 10.89
C GLY A 3 8.14 -6.90 11.66
N THR A 4 8.01 -6.76 12.98
CA THR A 4 7.56 -7.83 13.89
C THR A 4 6.19 -7.54 14.51
N ASP A 5 5.68 -6.33 14.33
CA ASP A 5 4.42 -5.85 14.90
C ASP A 5 3.58 -5.22 13.78
N LEU A 6 2.40 -5.79 13.55
CA LEU A 6 1.45 -5.35 12.54
C LEU A 6 0.99 -3.91 12.78
N ASP A 7 0.94 -3.45 14.03
CA ASP A 7 0.51 -2.10 14.34
C ASP A 7 1.50 -1.03 13.86
N GLN A 8 2.77 -1.39 13.68
CA GLN A 8 3.82 -0.51 13.15
C GLN A 8 3.80 -0.38 11.62
N ILE A 9 2.91 -1.11 10.93
CA ILE A 9 2.77 -0.98 9.48
C ILE A 9 2.36 0.45 9.14
N ARG A 10 3.10 1.07 8.22
CA ARG A 10 2.86 2.42 7.74
C ARG A 10 2.71 2.44 6.23
N ILE A 11 1.82 3.31 5.75
CA ILE A 11 1.56 3.54 4.34
C ILE A 11 2.12 4.91 3.98
N VAL A 12 3.02 4.95 3.02
CA VAL A 12 3.68 6.18 2.60
C VAL A 12 3.51 6.33 1.09
N PRO A 13 3.25 7.54 0.59
CA PRO A 13 2.80 8.72 1.32
C PRO A 13 1.34 8.57 1.75
N ASN A 14 0.99 9.19 2.88
CA ASN A 14 -0.39 9.32 3.32
C ASN A 14 -0.60 10.74 3.87
N PRO A 15 -1.32 11.63 3.16
CA PRO A 15 -2.00 11.37 1.89
C PRO A 15 -1.05 11.22 0.70
N TYR A 16 -1.37 10.34 -0.25
CA TYR A 16 -0.74 10.32 -1.57
C TYR A 16 -1.25 11.51 -2.40
N HIS A 17 -0.34 12.26 -3.02
CA HIS A 17 -0.71 13.43 -3.81
C HIS A 17 0.04 13.47 -5.14
N ILE A 18 -0.66 13.29 -6.26
CA ILE A 18 -0.01 13.15 -7.59
C ILE A 18 0.85 14.36 -7.98
N ARG A 19 0.40 15.57 -7.62
CA ARG A 19 1.16 16.82 -7.90
C ARG A 19 2.30 17.10 -6.91
N ALA A 20 2.46 16.29 -5.86
CA ALA A 20 3.53 16.42 -4.89
C ALA A 20 4.63 15.36 -5.07
N GLN A 21 4.68 14.68 -6.23
CA GLN A 21 5.65 13.61 -6.51
C GLN A 21 7.10 14.03 -6.25
N ASP A 22 7.48 15.27 -6.60
CA ASP A 22 8.81 15.82 -6.34
C ASP A 22 9.18 15.86 -4.84
N LEU A 23 8.19 16.03 -3.96
CA LEU A 23 8.35 16.06 -2.51
C LEU A 23 8.20 14.67 -1.87
N GLN A 24 7.51 13.73 -2.54
CA GLN A 24 7.18 12.42 -1.99
C GLN A 24 8.20 11.34 -2.36
N TYR A 25 8.77 11.35 -3.57
CA TYR A 25 9.72 10.31 -4.03
C TYR A 25 10.86 10.81 -4.95
N GLY A 26 10.96 12.12 -5.21
CA GLY A 26 11.95 12.68 -6.14
C GLY A 26 11.58 12.49 -7.62
N ARG A 27 12.38 13.07 -8.53
CA ARG A 27 12.11 13.21 -9.99
C ARG A 27 12.21 11.92 -10.83
N ASP A 28 12.22 10.74 -10.21
CA ASP A 28 12.28 9.50 -10.99
C ASP A 28 10.89 9.12 -11.51
N ALA A 29 10.75 9.10 -12.84
CA ALA A 29 9.51 8.68 -13.50
C ALA A 29 9.09 7.24 -13.12
N ALA A 30 10.05 6.40 -12.72
CA ALA A 30 9.81 5.05 -12.18
C ALA A 30 9.16 5.04 -10.78
N SER A 31 9.19 6.17 -10.07
CA SER A 31 8.62 6.34 -8.73
C SER A 31 7.26 7.06 -8.74
N ALA A 32 6.79 7.50 -9.91
CA ALA A 32 5.49 8.14 -10.06
C ALA A 32 4.35 7.14 -9.76
N ASN A 33 3.32 7.57 -9.00
CA ASN A 33 2.20 6.71 -8.57
C ASN A 33 2.51 5.56 -7.63
N ARG A 34 3.69 5.56 -6.99
CA ARG A 34 4.05 4.56 -6.00
C ARG A 34 3.44 4.89 -4.63
N ILE A 35 2.86 3.89 -4.00
CA ILE A 35 2.51 3.83 -2.59
C ILE A 35 3.29 2.66 -2.01
N THR A 36 4.02 2.88 -0.92
CA THR A 36 4.84 1.86 -0.28
C THR A 36 4.31 1.55 1.11
N PHE A 37 4.14 0.26 1.36
CA PHE A 37 3.86 -0.31 2.67
C PHE A 37 5.19 -0.60 3.34
N PHE A 38 5.40 -0.16 4.58
CA PHE A 38 6.63 -0.40 5.34
C PHE A 38 6.33 -1.09 6.67
N ASN A 39 7.37 -1.69 7.24
CA ASN A 39 7.33 -2.50 8.47
C ASN A 39 6.45 -3.74 8.30
N LEU A 40 6.46 -4.33 7.09
CA LEU A 40 5.75 -5.56 6.82
C LEU A 40 6.43 -6.75 7.50
N PRO A 41 5.67 -7.74 7.99
CA PRO A 41 6.19 -9.06 8.31
C PRO A 41 6.86 -9.70 7.09
N PRO A 42 7.76 -10.68 7.28
CA PRO A 42 8.45 -11.35 6.18
C PRO A 42 7.50 -11.94 5.12
N LYS A 43 6.29 -12.34 5.52
CA LYS A 43 5.24 -12.84 4.64
C LYS A 43 3.89 -12.33 5.08
N CYS A 44 3.12 -11.77 4.16
CA CYS A 44 1.73 -11.39 4.39
C CYS A 44 0.98 -11.21 3.06
N THR A 45 -0.35 -11.22 3.13
CA THR A 45 -1.21 -10.82 2.03
C THR A 45 -1.73 -9.41 2.28
N ILE A 46 -1.61 -8.53 1.29
CA ILE A 46 -2.11 -7.15 1.34
C ILE A 46 -3.32 -7.04 0.42
N LYS A 47 -4.48 -6.74 0.98
CA LYS A 47 -5.73 -6.52 0.23
C LYS A 47 -6.11 -5.05 0.33
N ILE A 48 -6.29 -4.39 -0.81
CA ILE A 48 -6.64 -2.97 -0.89
C ILE A 48 -8.10 -2.84 -1.30
N PHE A 49 -8.86 -2.06 -0.56
CA PHE A 49 -10.29 -1.84 -0.77
C PHE A 49 -10.64 -0.36 -0.92
N THR A 50 -11.73 -0.09 -1.62
CA THR A 50 -12.40 1.23 -1.60
C THR A 50 -13.09 1.46 -0.25
N GLU A 51 -13.57 2.68 0.00
CA GLU A 51 -14.37 2.99 1.18
C GLU A 51 -15.71 2.22 1.23
N ARG A 52 -16.15 1.71 0.09
CA ARG A 52 -17.37 0.89 -0.05
C ARG A 52 -17.12 -0.60 0.16
N GLY A 53 -15.86 -1.01 0.29
CA GLY A 53 -15.46 -2.41 0.47
C GLY A 53 -15.21 -3.16 -0.84
N ASP A 54 -15.13 -2.49 -1.99
CA ASP A 54 -14.78 -3.14 -3.25
C ASP A 54 -13.30 -3.50 -3.26
N LEU A 55 -12.95 -4.74 -3.60
CA LEU A 55 -11.57 -5.18 -3.71
C LEU A 55 -10.92 -4.55 -4.96
N VAL A 56 -9.85 -3.80 -4.73
CA VAL A 56 -9.10 -3.06 -5.76
C VAL A 56 -7.91 -3.88 -6.25
N LYS A 57 -7.17 -4.47 -5.30
CA LYS A 57 -5.90 -5.13 -5.55
C LYS A 57 -5.58 -6.13 -4.42
N THR A 58 -5.05 -7.28 -4.80
CA THR A 58 -4.36 -8.20 -3.88
C THR A 58 -2.86 -8.25 -4.22
N ILE A 59 -2.02 -8.20 -3.19
CA ILE A 59 -0.56 -8.32 -3.29
C ILE A 59 -0.12 -9.42 -2.34
N GLU A 60 0.58 -10.42 -2.86
CA GLU A 60 1.21 -11.47 -2.07
C GLU A 60 2.65 -11.06 -1.76
N HIS A 61 2.91 -10.70 -0.52
CA HIS A 61 4.24 -10.32 -0.05
C HIS A 61 4.94 -11.56 0.50
N THR A 62 5.93 -12.08 -0.23
CA THR A 62 6.62 -13.33 0.12
C THR A 62 8.15 -13.24 0.04
N ASP A 63 8.69 -12.05 -0.20
CA ASP A 63 10.12 -11.85 -0.46
C ASP A 63 10.98 -11.70 0.81
N ASN A 64 10.35 -11.73 2.00
CA ASN A 64 10.98 -11.53 3.31
C ASN A 64 11.61 -10.15 3.49
N SER A 65 11.24 -9.16 2.68
CA SER A 65 11.61 -7.78 2.93
C SER A 65 10.67 -7.15 3.97
N GLY A 66 10.90 -5.88 4.28
CA GLY A 66 10.06 -5.15 5.25
C GLY A 66 9.16 -4.13 4.57
N ASP A 67 9.09 -4.16 3.24
CA ASP A 67 8.39 -3.18 2.45
C ASP A 67 7.85 -3.77 1.16
N GLU A 68 6.74 -3.19 0.68
CA GLU A 68 6.11 -3.60 -0.57
C GLU A 68 5.62 -2.36 -1.30
N SER A 69 5.89 -2.27 -2.60
CA SER A 69 5.57 -1.09 -3.39
C SER A 69 4.48 -1.38 -4.41
N TRP A 70 3.46 -0.54 -4.40
CA TRP A 70 2.31 -0.63 -5.28
C TRP A 70 2.19 0.61 -6.16
N ASN A 71 2.09 0.41 -7.47
CA ASN A 71 1.97 1.50 -8.45
C ASN A 71 0.55 2.09 -8.57
N SER A 72 -0.28 1.95 -7.53
CA SER A 72 -1.65 2.44 -7.49
C SER A 72 -2.55 1.93 -8.65
N LEU A 73 -2.31 0.69 -9.08
CA LEU A 73 -3.08 0.02 -10.14
C LEU A 73 -4.00 -1.06 -9.56
N THR A 74 -5.23 -1.12 -10.03
CA THR A 74 -6.14 -2.25 -9.79
C THR A 74 -5.60 -3.54 -10.42
N ASP A 75 -6.18 -4.70 -10.12
CA ASP A 75 -5.88 -5.94 -10.85
C ASP A 75 -6.18 -5.88 -12.35
N ALA A 76 -7.18 -5.08 -12.75
CA ALA A 76 -7.48 -4.78 -14.16
C ALA A 76 -6.52 -3.76 -14.81
N ARG A 77 -5.42 -3.40 -14.13
CA ARG A 77 -4.41 -2.40 -14.55
C ARG A 77 -4.96 -0.99 -14.81
N GLN A 78 -6.09 -0.64 -14.18
CA GLN A 78 -6.60 0.72 -14.14
C GLN A 78 -5.96 1.50 -12.99
N THR A 79 -5.65 2.77 -13.20
CA THR A 79 -5.19 3.67 -12.12
C THR A 79 -6.35 3.98 -11.19
N ILE A 80 -6.14 3.83 -9.88
CA ILE A 80 -7.14 4.21 -8.88
C ILE A 80 -7.38 5.73 -8.86
N VAL A 81 -8.53 6.16 -8.37
CA VAL A 81 -8.93 7.59 -8.34
C VAL A 81 -8.68 8.22 -6.97
N SER A 82 -9.00 9.51 -6.83
CA SER A 82 -8.98 10.19 -5.53
C SER A 82 -10.04 9.59 -4.60
N GLY A 83 -9.68 9.32 -3.35
CA GLY A 83 -10.59 8.68 -2.41
C GLY A 83 -9.91 8.19 -1.13
N LEU A 84 -10.72 7.65 -0.22
CA LEU A 84 -10.26 6.93 0.96
C LEU A 84 -10.16 5.45 0.61
N TYR A 85 -9.02 4.85 0.96
CA TYR A 85 -8.77 3.42 0.75
C TYR A 85 -8.43 2.74 2.08
N ILE A 86 -8.68 1.44 2.13
CA ILE A 86 -8.38 0.58 3.26
C ILE A 86 -7.40 -0.48 2.78
N ALA A 87 -6.22 -0.56 3.39
CA ALA A 87 -5.32 -1.70 3.22
C ALA A 87 -5.48 -2.64 4.41
N TYR A 88 -5.79 -3.89 4.12
CA TYR A 88 -5.88 -4.99 5.07
C TYR A 88 -4.67 -5.89 4.89
N PHE A 89 -3.97 -6.15 5.99
CA PHE A 89 -2.75 -6.97 6.05
C PHE A 89 -3.07 -8.22 6.85
N GLU A 90 -2.70 -9.38 6.32
CA GLU A 90 -2.98 -10.68 6.92
C GLU A 90 -1.72 -11.55 6.86
N THR A 91 -1.31 -12.09 8.00
CA THR A 91 -0.18 -13.04 8.07
C THR A 91 -0.66 -14.46 7.77
N PRO A 92 0.24 -15.37 7.34
CA PRO A 92 -0.09 -16.79 7.19
C PRO A 92 -0.63 -17.44 8.47
N GLU A 93 -0.28 -16.90 9.64
CA GLU A 93 -0.70 -17.37 10.96
C GLU A 93 -2.10 -16.85 11.36
N GLY A 94 -2.71 -15.97 10.56
CA GLY A 94 -4.06 -15.44 10.76
C GLY A 94 -4.14 -14.14 11.56
N GLU A 95 -3.00 -13.55 11.92
CA GLU A 95 -2.97 -12.21 12.51
C GLU A 95 -3.27 -11.17 11.43
N SER A 96 -4.04 -10.13 11.78
CA SER A 96 -4.43 -9.12 10.81
C SER A 96 -4.56 -7.73 11.40
N VAL A 97 -4.34 -6.74 10.54
CA VAL A 97 -4.55 -5.32 10.85
C VAL A 97 -5.06 -4.62 9.59
N TYR A 98 -5.81 -3.53 9.76
CA TYR A 98 -6.16 -2.65 8.66
C TYR A 98 -5.64 -1.23 8.92
N LYS A 99 -5.25 -0.55 7.84
CA LYS A 99 -4.83 0.85 7.87
C LYS A 99 -5.57 1.62 6.77
N LYS A 100 -5.98 2.84 7.09
CA LYS A 100 -6.66 3.74 6.16
C LYS A 100 -5.66 4.72 5.54
N PHE A 101 -5.79 4.99 4.25
CA PHE A 101 -4.97 5.98 3.58
C PHE A 101 -5.77 6.76 2.55
N ILE A 102 -5.36 8.00 2.30
CA ILE A 102 -6.04 8.90 1.39
C ILE A 102 -5.21 9.07 0.12
N VAL A 103 -5.89 9.08 -1.01
CA VAL A 103 -5.31 9.34 -2.31
C VAL A 103 -5.93 10.60 -2.90
N ILE A 104 -5.07 11.52 -3.32
CA ILE A 104 -5.40 12.79 -3.98
C ILE A 104 -4.71 12.80 -5.36
N ARG A 105 -5.51 12.82 -6.42
CA ARG A 105 -5.10 12.97 -7.82
C ARG A 105 -5.73 14.22 -8.43
#